data_AF-A0ABD0PMG3-F1
#
_entry.id   AF-A0ABD0PMG3-F1
#
_cell.length_a   1.000
_cell.length_b   1.000
_cell.length_c   1.000
_cell.angle_alpha   90.00
_cell.angle_beta   90.00
_cell.angle_gamma   90.00
#
_symmetry.space_group_name_H-M   'P 1'
#
loop_
_entity.id
_entity.type
_entity.pdbx_description
1 polymer ?
#
loop_
_entity_poly.entity_id
_entity_poly.type
_entity_poly.pdbx_seq_one_letter_code
_entity_poly.pdbx_strand_id
1 'polypeptide(L)' 'WVRYSLMGDPLSGEHSLVIDSAELGDDAVYECQATQAGLRSHRAKLTVL' A
#
# COMPACT_ATOMS: atom_id res chain seq x y z
N TRP A 1 13.96 8.67 -9.34
CA TRP A 1 12.66 9.06 -8.79
C TRP A 1 11.92 7.81 -8.40
N VAL A 2 11.47 7.70 -7.15
CA VAL A 2 10.76 6.51 -6.64
C VAL A 2 9.27 6.84 -6.65
N ARG A 3 8.46 6.09 -7.42
CA ARG A 3 7.01 6.32 -7.57
C ARG A 3 6.18 5.71 -6.45
N TYR A 4 6.74 4.75 -5.70
CA TYR A 4 6.07 4.09 -4.58
C TYR A 4 6.61 4.61 -3.25
N SER A 5 5.73 4.98 -2.34
CA SER A 5 6.10 5.35 -0.98
C SER A 5 5.08 4.85 0.03
N LEU A 6 5.51 4.73 1.29
CA LEU A 6 4.62 4.45 2.41
C LEU A 6 4.42 5.73 3.21
N MET A 7 3.17 6.06 3.49
CA MET A 7 2.76 7.15 4.37
C MET A 7 1.85 6.63 5.47
N GLY A 8 1.52 7.49 6.44
CA GLY A 8 0.65 7.18 7.56
C GLY A 8 1.33 7.46 8.90
N ASP A 9 0.54 7.46 9.97
CA ASP A 9 1.02 7.67 11.33
C ASP A 9 1.33 6.33 12.04
N PRO A 10 2.61 6.04 12.35
CA PRO A 10 2.98 4.82 13.06
C PRO A 10 2.37 4.70 14.46
N LEU A 11 2.02 5.81 15.11
CA LEU A 11 1.46 5.81 16.46
C LEU A 11 0.01 5.35 16.48
N SER A 12 -0.74 5.59 15.39
CA SER A 12 -2.09 5.06 15.18
C SER A 12 -2.11 3.71 14.46
N GLY A 13 -0.95 3.23 14.00
CA GLY A 13 -0.83 1.99 13.22
C GLY A 13 -1.28 2.13 11.77
N GLU A 14 -1.32 3.36 11.25
CA GLU A 14 -1.69 3.63 9.87
C GLU A 14 -0.49 3.46 8.94
N HIS A 15 -0.69 2.65 7.90
CA HIS A 15 0.27 2.45 6.82
C HIS A 15 -0.45 2.41 5.48
N SER A 16 -0.20 3.42 4.66
CA SER A 16 -0.83 3.66 3.37
C SER A 16 0.21 3.60 2.26
N LEU A 17 -0.06 2.80 1.22
CA LEU A 17 0.73 2.81 -0.01
C LEU A 17 0.33 4.00 -0.88
N VAL A 18 1.31 4.79 -1.29
CA VAL A 18 1.15 5.92 -2.19
C VAL A 18 1.88 5.61 -3.49
N ILE A 19 1.17 5.73 -4.61
CA ILE A 19 1.70 5.54 -5.96
C ILE A 19 1.57 6.88 -6.69
N ASP A 20 2.70 7.53 -6.96
CA ASP A 20 2.73 8.75 -7.75
C ASP A 20 2.55 8.45 -9.24
N SER A 21 1.64 9.21 -9.87
CA SER A 21 1.33 9.10 -11.30
C SER A 21 0.99 7.67 -11.71
N ALA A 22 -0.05 7.06 -11.13
CA ALA A 22 -0.44 5.66 -11.39
C ALA A 22 -0.67 5.37 -12.89
N GLU A 23 -0.16 4.23 -13.35
CA GLU A 23 -0.24 3.77 -14.74
C GLU A 23 -1.02 2.45 -14.83
N LEU A 24 -1.38 2.02 -16.04
CA LEU A 24 -2.10 0.74 -16.25
C LEU A 24 -1.36 -0.48 -15.67
N GLY A 25 -0.03 -0.41 -15.57
CA GLY A 25 0.79 -1.45 -14.92
C GLY A 25 0.61 -1.53 -13.40
N ASP A 26 0.04 -0.50 -12.77
CA ASP A 26 -0.25 -0.45 -11.33
C ASP A 26 -1.64 -1.05 -10.99
N ASP A 27 -2.42 -1.47 -11.99
CA ASP A 27 -3.70 -2.15 -11.75
C ASP A 27 -3.46 -3.54 -11.14
N ALA A 28 -3.53 -3.59 -9.81
CA ALA A 28 -3.16 -4.78 -9.04
C ALA A 28 -3.90 -4.83 -7.71
N VAL A 29 -3.74 -5.96 -7.02
CA VAL A 29 -4.17 -6.14 -5.63
C VAL A 29 -2.95 -5.96 -4.75
N TYR A 30 -3.00 -4.96 -3.87
CA TYR A 30 -1.94 -4.67 -2.90
C TYR A 30 -2.31 -5.22 -1.54
N GLU A 31 -1.30 -5.66 -0.80
CA GLU A 31 -1.46 -6.19 0.54
C GLU A 31 -0.51 -5.48 1.50
N CYS A 32 -1.07 -4.92 2.58
CA CYS A 32 -0.28 -4.45 3.71
C CYS A 32 0.11 -5.65 4.58
N GLN A 33 1.41 -5.87 4.81
CA GLN A 33 1.92 -6.98 5.60
C GLN A 33 2.62 -6.49 6.86
N ALA A 34 1.99 -6.67 8.02
CA ALA A 34 2.62 -6.44 9.33
C ALA A 34 3.37 -7.71 9.78
N THR A 35 4.70 -7.71 9.68
CA THR A 35 5.54 -8.90 9.94
C THR A 35 5.75 -9.25 11.41
N GLN A 36 5.43 -8.35 12.36
CA GLN A 36 5.90 -8.48 13.74
C GLN A 36 4.95 -9.21 14.72
N ALA A 37 3.67 -9.45 14.39
CA ALA A 37 2.69 -9.94 15.39
C ALA A 37 1.63 -10.91 14.86
N GLY A 38 2.00 -11.76 13.89
CA GLY A 38 1.08 -12.70 13.26
C GLY A 38 0.29 -12.05 12.13
N LEU A 39 0.17 -12.77 11.02
CA LEU A 39 -0.38 -12.37 9.72
C LEU A 39 -1.69 -11.54 9.84
N ARG A 40 -1.56 -10.23 10.04
CA ARG A 40 -2.67 -9.29 9.87
C ARG A 40 -2.41 -8.58 8.56
N SER A 41 -2.89 -9.19 7.49
CA SER A 41 -2.83 -8.59 6.17
C SER A 41 -4.14 -7.89 5.85
N HIS A 42 -4.05 -6.72 5.23
CA HIS A 42 -5.20 -6.01 4.71
C HIS A 42 -5.00 -5.78 3.22
N ARG A 43 -5.96 -6.22 2.41
CA ARG A 43 -5.89 -6.25 0.95
C ARG A 43 -6.71 -5.11 0.36
N ALA A 44 -6.13 -4.39 -0.58
CA ALA A 44 -6.78 -3.31 -1.33
C ALA A 44 -6.63 -3.56 -2.83
N LYS A 45 -7.71 -3.37 -3.60
CA LYS A 45 -7.68 -3.42 -5.07
C LYS A 45 -7.49 -2.00 -5.60
N LEU A 46 -6.43 -1.80 -6.39
CA LEU A 46 -6.27 -0.61 -7.22
C LEU A 46 -6.78 -0.93 -8.62
N THR A 47 -7.63 -0.05 -9.15
CA THR A 47 -8.06 -0.05 -10.54
C THR A 47 -7.68 1.28 -11.16
N VAL A 48 -6.95 1.22 -12.28
CA VAL A 48 -6.53 2.41 -13.04
C VAL A 48 -7.37 2.43 -14.32
N LEU A 49 -8.10 3.53 -14.54
CA LEU A 49 -9.04 3.71 -15.66
C LEU A 49 -8.50 4.70 -16.68
#